data_AF-A0A183M574-F1
#
_entry.id   AF-A0A183M574-F1
#
_cell.length_a   1.000
_cell.length_b   1.000
_cell.length_c   1.000
_cell.angle_alpha   90.00
_cell.angle_beta   90.00
_cell.angle_gamma   90.00
#
_symmetry.space_group_name_H-M   'P 1'
#
loop_
_entity.id
_entity.type
_entity.pdbx_description
1 polymer ?
#
loop_
_entity_poly.entity_id
_entity_poly.type
_entity_poly.pdbx_seq_one_letter_code
_entity_poly.pdbx_strand_id
1 'polypeptide(L)'
;MPMLEWTTPDMKTSWDDMDWEKETKNGERFANLCAFNKLVIGGTIFPHKRIHKTTWISPDHTTQNQIDYICINKTSMRTIEDVRTKRGADIASDHHLLVAKMKHWTTGRTISQKFNTAFLLNTDKLNKFKIVLSNKFRAFHVLLNGKGTTMESN
;
A
#
# COMPACT_ATOMS: atom_id res chain seq x y z
N MET A 1 0.89 -7.52 32.02
CA MET A 1 0.11 -7.54 30.76
C MET A 1 -0.04 -9.01 30.36
N PRO A 2 -1.25 -9.60 30.32
CA PRO A 2 -1.37 -11.01 30.01
C PRO A 2 -1.27 -11.22 28.50
N MET A 3 -0.50 -12.24 28.11
CA MET A 3 -0.44 -12.75 26.74
C MET A 3 -1.83 -13.26 26.36
N LEU A 4 -2.42 -12.67 25.31
CA LEU A 4 -3.55 -13.29 24.62
C LEU A 4 -3.04 -14.57 23.94
N GLU A 5 -3.65 -15.70 24.32
CA GLU A 5 -3.58 -16.96 23.60
C GLU A 5 -4.12 -16.74 22.18
N TRP A 6 -3.27 -16.89 21.17
CA TRP A 6 -3.69 -16.86 19.79
C TRP A 6 -4.12 -18.27 19.40
N THR A 7 -5.39 -18.61 19.65
CA THR A 7 -6.04 -19.64 18.85
C THR A 7 -5.98 -19.17 17.40
N THR A 8 -5.39 -19.97 16.51
CA THR A 8 -5.44 -19.70 15.08
C THR A 8 -6.91 -19.52 14.71
N PRO A 9 -7.32 -18.34 14.23
CA PRO A 9 -8.67 -18.19 13.69
C PRO A 9 -8.81 -19.28 12.63
N ASP A 10 -9.91 -20.01 12.66
CA ASP A 10 -10.23 -20.87 11.54
C ASP A 10 -10.22 -19.99 10.27
N MET A 11 -9.81 -20.54 9.14
CA MET A 11 -9.71 -19.70 7.93
C MET A 11 -11.04 -18.98 7.66
N LYS A 12 -12.20 -19.51 8.08
CA LYS A 12 -13.52 -18.88 7.94
C LYS A 12 -13.65 -17.54 8.64
N THR A 13 -13.28 -17.40 9.92
CA THR A 13 -13.41 -16.14 10.69
C THR A 13 -12.54 -15.00 10.17
N SER A 14 -11.47 -15.29 9.41
CA SER A 14 -10.65 -14.27 8.74
C SER A 14 -11.33 -13.59 7.55
N TRP A 15 -12.43 -14.15 7.04
CA TRP A 15 -13.06 -13.66 5.82
C TRP A 15 -14.40 -12.94 6.03
N ASP A 16 -15.00 -13.05 7.22
CA ASP A 16 -16.27 -12.37 7.53
C ASP A 16 -16.06 -10.84 7.64
N ASP A 17 -14.82 -10.40 7.88
CA ASP A 17 -14.40 -8.99 7.80
C ASP A 17 -14.14 -8.49 6.36
N MET A 18 -14.23 -9.38 5.36
CA MET A 18 -14.01 -9.13 3.91
C MET A 18 -15.32 -9.23 3.11
N ASP A 19 -16.46 -8.94 3.75
CA ASP A 19 -17.82 -9.11 3.19
C ASP A 19 -18.00 -8.56 1.75
N TRP A 20 -17.24 -7.55 1.32
CA TRP A 20 -17.40 -6.94 0.00
C TRP A 20 -16.59 -7.60 -1.14
N GLU A 21 -15.54 -8.35 -0.82
CA GLU A 21 -14.60 -8.84 -1.85
C GLU A 21 -14.94 -10.25 -2.36
N LYS A 22 -15.40 -11.11 -1.46
CA LYS A 22 -15.86 -12.47 -1.79
C LYS A 22 -17.00 -12.49 -2.79
N GLU A 23 -17.82 -11.44 -2.83
CA GLU A 23 -18.99 -11.38 -3.71
C GLU A 23 -18.61 -11.24 -5.20
N THR A 24 -17.37 -10.85 -5.51
CA THR A 24 -16.89 -10.75 -6.89
C THR A 24 -16.12 -12.00 -7.32
N LYS A 25 -16.30 -12.42 -8.57
CA LYS A 25 -15.52 -13.54 -9.17
C LYS A 25 -14.00 -13.33 -9.08
N ASN A 26 -13.56 -12.07 -9.10
CA ASN A 26 -12.13 -11.74 -9.03
C ASN A 26 -11.60 -11.87 -7.59
N GLY A 27 -12.37 -11.42 -6.60
CA GLY A 27 -12.02 -11.60 -5.19
C GLY A 27 -11.97 -13.09 -4.80
N GLU A 28 -12.92 -13.90 -5.27
CA GLU A 28 -12.88 -15.36 -5.08
C GLU A 28 -11.62 -15.99 -5.71
N ARG A 29 -11.29 -15.61 -6.96
CA ARG A 29 -10.07 -16.09 -7.63
C ARG A 29 -8.80 -15.68 -6.87
N PHE A 30 -8.75 -14.47 -6.35
CA PHE A 30 -7.63 -13.99 -5.55
C PHE A 30 -7.50 -14.74 -4.23
N ALA A 31 -8.60 -14.94 -3.51
CA ALA A 31 -8.62 -15.74 -2.28
C ALA A 31 -8.16 -17.19 -2.54
N ASN A 32 -8.63 -17.81 -3.64
CA ASN A 32 -8.20 -19.14 -4.06
C ASN A 32 -6.71 -19.20 -4.39
N LEU A 33 -6.17 -18.19 -5.08
CA LEU A 33 -4.74 -18.07 -5.35
C LEU A 33 -3.92 -18.02 -4.05
N CYS A 34 -4.37 -17.21 -3.07
CA CYS A 34 -3.70 -17.12 -1.77
C CYS A 34 -3.77 -18.45 -1.01
N ALA A 35 -4.93 -19.08 -0.96
CA ALA A 35 -5.13 -20.37 -0.29
C ALA A 35 -4.23 -21.47 -0.89
N PHE A 36 -4.21 -21.58 -2.22
CA PHE A 36 -3.39 -22.57 -2.93
C PHE A 36 -1.89 -22.39 -2.66
N ASN A 37 -1.42 -21.14 -2.63
CA ASN A 37 -0.01 -20.82 -2.44
C ASN A 37 0.41 -20.64 -0.97
N LYS A 38 -0.48 -20.98 -0.01
CA LYS A 38 -0.22 -20.81 1.44
C LYS A 38 0.16 -19.36 1.79
N LEU A 39 -0.52 -18.40 1.18
CA LEU A 39 -0.41 -16.97 1.47
C LEU A 39 -1.54 -16.53 2.40
N VAL A 40 -1.27 -15.49 3.19
CA VAL A 40 -2.22 -14.80 4.05
C VAL A 40 -2.33 -13.36 3.58
N ILE A 41 -3.55 -12.85 3.44
CA ILE A 41 -3.82 -11.46 3.07
C ILE A 41 -3.57 -10.59 4.30
N GLY A 42 -2.58 -9.71 4.25
CA GLY A 42 -2.12 -8.94 5.40
C GLY A 42 -3.21 -8.09 6.06
N GLY A 43 -4.13 -7.55 5.26
CA GLY A 43 -5.25 -6.72 5.74
C GLY A 43 -6.30 -7.48 6.56
N THR A 44 -6.26 -8.82 6.60
CA THR A 44 -7.16 -9.65 7.42
C THR A 44 -6.55 -10.07 8.76
N ILE A 45 -5.25 -9.84 8.97
CA ILE A 45 -4.53 -10.30 10.16
C ILE A 45 -4.86 -9.44 11.38
N PHE A 46 -5.04 -8.13 11.17
CA PHE A 46 -5.23 -7.18 12.25
C PHE A 46 -6.56 -6.44 12.11
N PRO A 47 -7.33 -6.29 13.21
CA PRO A 47 -8.56 -5.53 13.17
C PRO A 47 -8.25 -4.04 12.99
N HIS A 48 -8.81 -3.46 11.93
CA HIS A 48 -8.63 -2.06 11.60
C HIS A 48 -9.94 -1.40 11.21
N LYS A 49 -10.08 -0.12 11.55
CA LYS A 49 -11.17 0.73 11.04
C LYS A 49 -11.09 0.81 9.52
N ARG A 50 -12.24 0.94 8.83
CA ARG A 50 -12.33 1.07 7.36
C ARG A 50 -11.39 2.13 6.78
N ILE A 51 -11.20 3.24 7.49
CA ILE A 51 -10.25 4.32 7.12
C ILE A 51 -8.78 3.87 7.00
N HIS A 52 -8.43 2.69 7.50
CA HIS A 52 -7.09 2.10 7.40
C HIS A 52 -7.05 0.88 6.45
N LYS A 53 -8.20 0.49 5.88
CA LYS A 53 -8.33 -0.63 4.92
C LYS A 53 -8.54 -0.16 3.48
N THR A 54 -9.20 0.99 3.27
CA THR A 54 -9.43 1.57 1.93
C THR A 54 -8.13 1.97 1.23
N THR A 55 -7.83 1.35 0.08
CA THR A 55 -6.63 1.63 -0.71
C THR A 55 -6.89 2.47 -1.95
N TRP A 56 -8.15 2.65 -2.34
CA TRP A 56 -8.54 3.45 -3.51
C TRP A 56 -9.77 4.29 -3.24
N ILE A 57 -9.79 5.51 -3.76
CA ILE A 57 -10.94 6.43 -3.74
C ILE A 57 -11.31 6.79 -5.18
N SER A 58 -12.59 6.78 -5.51
CA SER A 58 -13.04 7.26 -6.82
C SER A 58 -12.73 8.74 -7.05
N PRO A 59 -12.61 9.19 -8.33
CA PRO A 59 -12.34 10.59 -8.64
C PRO A 59 -13.37 11.59 -8.09
N ASP A 60 -14.62 11.16 -7.89
CA ASP A 60 -15.69 11.95 -7.29
C ASP A 60 -15.68 11.92 -5.74
N HIS A 61 -14.71 11.24 -5.14
CA HIS A 61 -14.52 11.05 -3.70
C HIS A 61 -15.69 10.35 -2.96
N THR A 62 -16.63 9.74 -3.68
CA THR A 62 -17.81 9.09 -3.08
C THR A 62 -17.56 7.62 -2.72
N THR A 63 -16.77 6.93 -3.53
CA THR A 63 -16.55 5.49 -3.46
C THR A 63 -15.17 5.18 -2.91
N GLN A 64 -15.11 4.21 -2.00
CA GLN A 64 -13.89 3.81 -1.31
C GLN A 64 -13.78 2.30 -1.32
N ASN A 65 -12.76 1.79 -2.00
CA ASN A 65 -12.54 0.36 -2.21
C ASN A 65 -11.19 -0.09 -1.64
N GLN A 66 -11.10 -1.37 -1.34
CA GLN A 66 -9.84 -2.07 -1.12
C GLN A 66 -9.55 -2.84 -2.42
N ILE A 67 -8.45 -2.49 -3.09
CA ILE A 67 -8.03 -3.14 -4.35
C ILE A 67 -6.53 -3.45 -4.38
N ASP A 68 -5.79 -2.96 -3.38
CA ASP A 68 -4.37 -3.25 -3.19
C ASP A 68 -4.20 -4.15 -1.97
N TYR A 69 -3.32 -5.14 -2.08
CA TYR A 69 -3.10 -6.13 -1.02
C TYR A 69 -1.63 -6.40 -0.84
N ILE A 70 -1.24 -6.58 0.42
CA ILE A 70 0.03 -7.18 0.77
C ILE A 70 -0.27 -8.60 1.24
N CYS A 71 0.28 -9.59 0.55
CA CYS A 71 0.20 -10.99 0.94
C CYS A 71 1.53 -11.45 1.51
N ILE A 72 1.49 -12.26 2.56
CA ILE A 72 2.66 -12.85 3.19
C ILE A 72 2.54 -14.37 3.22
N ASN A 73 3.67 -15.07 3.07
CA ASN A 73 3.68 -16.52 3.27
C ASN A 73 3.19 -16.86 4.69
N LYS A 74 2.35 -17.88 4.81
CA LYS A 74 1.81 -18.34 6.09
C LYS A 74 2.91 -18.65 7.12
N THR A 75 4.06 -19.17 6.71
CA THR A 75 5.19 -19.45 7.61
C THR A 75 5.87 -18.17 8.10
N SER A 76 5.91 -17.13 7.28
CA SER A 76 6.48 -15.83 7.61
C SER A 76 5.48 -14.89 8.30
N MET A 77 4.20 -15.26 8.43
CA MET A 77 3.16 -14.42 9.04
C MET A 77 3.58 -13.88 10.42
N ARG A 78 4.34 -14.64 11.22
CA ARG A 78 4.82 -14.20 12.55
C ARG A 78 5.75 -12.99 12.52
N THR A 79 6.29 -12.63 11.35
CA THR A 79 7.16 -11.45 11.21
C THR A 79 6.37 -10.19 10.93
N ILE A 80 5.09 -10.24 10.55
CA ILE A 80 4.32 -9.04 10.29
C ILE A 80 3.75 -8.46 11.59
N GLU A 81 3.87 -7.16 11.76
CA GLU A 81 3.37 -6.44 12.96
C GLU A 81 2.11 -5.63 12.67
N ASP A 82 1.93 -5.16 11.44
CA ASP A 82 0.82 -4.30 11.04
C ASP A 82 0.71 -4.29 9.51
N VAL A 83 -0.51 -4.20 8.96
CA VAL A 83 -0.75 -3.95 7.53
C VAL A 83 -1.91 -2.98 7.40
N ARG A 84 -1.60 -1.75 6.98
CA ARG A 84 -2.59 -0.68 6.94
C ARG A 84 -2.28 0.37 5.92
N THR A 85 -3.33 1.07 5.53
CA THR A 85 -3.25 2.23 4.67
C THR A 85 -2.76 3.47 5.43
N LYS A 86 -1.81 4.21 4.86
CA LYS A 86 -1.33 5.51 5.32
C LYS A 86 -2.05 6.66 4.60
N ARG A 87 -3.23 7.02 5.10
CA ARG A 87 -4.04 8.14 4.56
C ARG A 87 -3.36 9.52 4.58
N GLY A 88 -2.38 9.74 5.47
CA GLY A 88 -1.66 11.02 5.55
C GLY A 88 -0.48 11.13 4.58
N ALA A 89 -0.19 10.09 3.79
CA ALA A 89 0.83 10.14 2.76
C ALA A 89 0.20 10.63 1.46
N ASP A 90 0.60 11.81 0.99
CA ASP A 90 0.24 12.29 -0.34
C ASP A 90 1.14 11.62 -1.38
N ILE A 91 0.52 10.86 -2.28
CA ILE A 91 1.18 10.19 -3.40
C ILE A 91 0.69 10.68 -4.76
N ALA A 92 -0.09 11.77 -4.80
CA ALA A 92 -0.67 12.34 -6.02
C ALA A 92 -1.39 11.29 -6.91
N SER A 93 -2.11 10.36 -6.27
CA SER A 93 -2.93 9.33 -6.91
C SER A 93 -4.24 9.17 -6.14
N ASP A 94 -5.24 8.66 -6.83
CA ASP A 94 -6.49 8.13 -6.29
C ASP A 94 -6.31 6.89 -5.38
N HIS A 95 -5.11 6.31 -5.38
CA HIS A 95 -4.71 5.30 -4.41
C HIS A 95 -4.14 5.91 -3.13
N HIS A 96 -4.37 5.22 -2.02
CA HIS A 96 -3.64 5.45 -0.78
C HIS A 96 -2.48 4.46 -0.64
N LEU A 97 -1.41 4.91 0.01
CA LEU A 97 -0.25 4.07 0.29
C LEU A 97 -0.59 2.93 1.29
N LEU A 98 -0.57 1.68 0.83
CA LEU A 98 -0.66 0.50 1.69
C LEU A 98 0.73 0.12 2.23
N VAL A 99 0.85 -0.05 3.55
CA VAL A 99 2.13 -0.32 4.22
C VAL A 99 2.04 -1.54 5.12
N ALA A 100 3.03 -2.43 5.00
CA ALA A 100 3.28 -3.48 5.99
C ALA A 100 4.44 -3.09 6.91
N LYS A 101 4.23 -3.23 8.22
CA LYS A 101 5.30 -3.18 9.23
C LYS A 101 5.73 -4.61 9.52
N MET A 102 7.03 -4.88 9.43
CA MET A 102 7.57 -6.22 9.63
C MET A 102 8.70 -6.18 10.66
N LYS A 103 8.74 -7.17 11.56
CA LYS A 103 9.89 -7.53 12.38
C LYS A 103 10.99 -8.01 11.46
N HIS A 104 12.04 -7.20 11.39
CA HIS A 104 13.30 -7.64 10.86
C HIS A 104 14.07 -8.36 11.98
N TRP A 105 14.44 -9.62 11.80
CA TRP A 105 15.42 -10.28 12.65
C TRP A 105 16.81 -9.78 12.25
N THR A 106 17.16 -8.55 12.61
CA THR A 106 18.52 -8.07 12.45
C THR A 106 19.30 -8.42 13.71
N THR A 107 20.21 -9.36 13.59
CA THR A 107 21.49 -9.25 14.29
C THR A 107 22.17 -7.99 13.73
N GLY A 108 21.82 -6.79 14.21
CA GLY A 108 22.45 -5.54 13.77
C GLY A 108 21.49 -4.37 13.58
N ARG A 109 21.64 -3.36 14.44
CA ARG A 109 20.95 -2.06 14.38
C ARG A 109 21.00 -1.45 12.97
N THR A 110 19.88 -1.40 12.25
CA THR A 110 19.78 -0.58 11.04
C THR A 110 19.73 0.88 11.45
N ILE A 111 20.84 1.60 11.28
CA ILE A 111 20.89 3.05 11.50
C ILE A 111 19.98 3.69 10.45
N SER A 112 18.86 4.27 10.87
CA SER A 112 18.08 5.17 10.01
C SER A 112 19.04 6.26 9.53
N GLN A 113 19.38 6.24 8.25
CA GLN A 113 20.29 7.21 7.68
C GLN A 113 19.53 8.53 7.58
N LYS A 114 19.75 9.42 8.54
CA LYS A 114 19.19 10.76 8.50
C LYS A 114 19.88 11.50 7.35
N PHE A 115 19.19 11.63 6.23
CA PHE A 115 19.71 12.39 5.10
C PHE A 115 19.91 13.84 5.54
N ASN A 116 21.13 14.33 5.39
CA ASN A 116 21.46 15.71 5.75
C ASN A 116 20.80 16.67 4.74
N THR A 117 19.75 17.36 5.17
CA THR A 117 19.00 18.32 4.34
C THR A 117 19.67 19.69 4.24
N ALA A 118 20.79 19.94 4.93
CA ALA A 118 21.48 21.23 4.89
C ALA A 118 21.92 21.62 3.47
N PHE A 119 22.17 20.64 2.60
CA PHE A 119 22.49 20.87 1.19
C PHE A 119 21.35 21.49 0.38
N LEU A 120 20.10 21.37 0.85
CA LEU A 120 18.92 21.96 0.21
C LEU A 120 18.72 23.44 0.59
N LEU A 121 19.48 23.97 1.56
CA LEU A 121 19.47 25.39 1.92
C LEU A 121 20.27 26.25 0.93
N ASN A 122 21.19 25.63 0.17
CA ASN A 122 21.90 26.30 -0.90
C ASN A 122 21.04 26.31 -2.16
N THR A 123 20.70 27.51 -2.62
CA THR A 123 19.80 27.74 -3.76
C THR A 123 20.27 27.05 -5.05
N ASP A 124 21.57 27.07 -5.34
CA ASP A 124 22.12 26.47 -6.57
C ASP A 124 22.04 24.94 -6.54
N LYS A 125 22.38 24.34 -5.39
CA LYS A 125 22.27 22.88 -5.19
C LYS A 125 20.81 22.43 -5.21
N LEU A 126 19.90 23.22 -4.64
CA LEU A 126 18.47 22.97 -4.68
C LEU A 126 17.94 23.02 -6.12
N ASN A 127 18.32 24.02 -6.90
CA ASN A 127 17.90 24.15 -8.29
C ASN A 127 18.43 23.02 -9.15
N LYS A 128 19.71 22.64 -8.98
CA LYS A 128 20.29 21.49 -9.66
C LYS A 128 19.56 20.18 -9.29
N PHE A 129 19.24 19.99 -8.02
CA PHE A 129 18.48 18.84 -7.56
C PHE A 129 17.07 18.80 -8.18
N LYS A 130 16.35 19.93 -8.20
CA LYS A 130 15.03 20.06 -8.84
C LYS A 130 15.07 19.69 -10.33
N ILE A 131 16.08 20.14 -11.06
CA ILE A 131 16.26 19.82 -12.49
C ILE A 131 16.51 18.32 -12.67
N VAL A 132 17.43 17.74 -11.91
CA VAL A 132 17.73 16.29 -11.99
C VAL A 132 16.50 15.47 -11.66
N LEU A 133 15.75 15.87 -10.63
CA LEU A 133 14.52 15.22 -10.22
C LEU A 133 13.46 15.31 -11.33
N SER A 134 13.20 16.51 -11.85
CA SER A 134 12.23 16.74 -12.93
C SER A 134 12.58 15.92 -14.18
N ASN A 135 13.84 15.90 -14.60
CA ASN A 135 14.29 15.11 -15.74
C ASN A 135 14.08 13.61 -15.52
N LYS A 136 14.38 13.11 -14.31
CA LYS A 136 14.23 11.69 -13.97
C LYS A 136 12.76 11.24 -14.00
N PHE A 137 11.83 12.11 -13.64
CA PHE A 137 10.40 11.83 -13.62
C PHE A 137 9.64 12.37 -14.84
N ARG A 138 10.35 12.88 -15.86
CA ARG A 138 9.75 13.44 -17.07
C ARG A 138 8.81 12.47 -17.80
N ALA A 139 9.15 11.18 -17.79
CA ALA A 139 8.32 10.14 -18.39
C ALA A 139 6.92 10.04 -17.76
N PHE A 140 6.78 10.35 -16.46
CA PHE A 140 5.49 10.35 -15.78
C PHE A 140 4.61 11.53 -16.20
N HIS A 141 5.20 12.70 -16.49
CA HIS A 141 4.44 13.86 -17.00
C HIS A 141 3.86 13.63 -18.40
N VAL A 142 4.58 12.92 -19.28
CA VAL A 142 4.10 12.59 -20.63
C VAL A 142 2.91 11.62 -20.57
N LEU A 143 2.93 10.66 -19.65
CA LEU A 143 1.83 9.72 -19.44
C LEU A 143 0.58 10.37 -18.83
N LEU A 144 0.76 11.35 -17.92
CA LEU A 144 -0.35 12.09 -17.31
C LEU A 144 -1.02 13.08 -18.26
N ASN A 145 -0.26 13.69 -19.18
CA ASN A 145 -0.78 14.66 -20.15
C ASN A 145 -1.25 14.03 -21.48
N GLY A 146 -1.13 12.71 -21.65
CA GLY A 146 -1.51 11.98 -22.87
C GLY A 146 -3.02 11.77 -23.09
N LYS A 147 -3.88 12.28 -22.20
CA LYS A 147 -5.34 12.33 -22.40
C LYS A 147 -5.78 13.79 -22.56
N GLY A 148 -5.56 14.36 -23.75
CA GLY A 148 -5.98 15.73 -24.01
C GLY A 148 -5.41 16.33 -25.29
N THR A 149 -5.59 15.65 -26.42
CA THR A 149 -5.56 16.36 -27.71
C THR A 149 -6.80 15.96 -28.51
N THR A 150 -7.69 16.94 -28.61
CA THR A 150 -8.87 17.01 -29.47
C THR A 150 -8.51 16.66 -30.91
N MET A 151 -9.18 15.66 -31.48
CA MET A 151 -9.28 15.50 -32.93
C MET A 151 -10.24 16.56 -33.45
N GLU A 152 -9.76 17.47 -34.30
CA GLU A 152 -10.60 18.42 -35.02
C GLU A 152 -11.50 17.66 -36.01
N SER A 153 -12.78 18.01 -36.01
CA SER A 153 -13.78 17.61 -37.00
C SER A 153 -13.52 18.32 -38.32
N ASN A 154 -13.48 17.57 -39.41
CA ASN A 154 -13.73 18.08 -40.76
C ASN A 154 -15.15 17.73 -41.20
#